data_AF-A0A4R6GUG5-F1
#
_entry.id   AF-A0A4R6GUG5-F1
#
_cell.length_a   1.000
_cell.length_b   1.000
_cell.length_c   1.000
_cell.angle_alpha   90.00
_cell.angle_beta   90.00
_cell.angle_gamma   90.00
#
_symmetry.space_group_name_H-M   'P 1'
#
loop_
_entity.id
_entity.type
_entity.pdbx_description
1 polymer ?
#
loop_
_entity_poly.entity_id
_entity_poly.type
_entity_poly.pdbx_seq_one_letter_code
_entity_poly.pdbx_strand_id
1 'polypeptide(L)'
;MIELLDVSYKDNIYSSLISHEIEGQKINLRFGIEPSDYGRLKRILEFRPFENTGVAPYSYFFAFSFRKKDNDLAEINVRVEQLDRYKQYEFTLSKKYISNLLWFDSGLKIKDVKALIEIKQ
;
A
#
# COMPACT_ATOMS: atom_id res chain seq x y z
N MET A 1 -11.06 -0.16 -0.53
CA MET A 1 -9.73 -0.68 -0.97
C MET A 1 -8.65 0.14 -0.29
N ILE A 2 -7.50 -0.46 0.01
CA ILE A 2 -6.35 0.27 0.54
C ILE A 2 -5.50 0.73 -0.64
N GLU A 3 -5.30 2.04 -0.75
CA GLU A 3 -4.43 2.67 -1.73
C GLU A 3 -3.01 2.76 -1.16
N LEU A 4 -2.01 2.31 -1.92
CA LEU A 4 -0.60 2.46 -1.58
C LEU A 4 -0.13 3.79 -2.17
N LEU A 5 0.27 4.73 -1.30
CA LEU A 5 0.58 6.11 -1.72
C LEU A 5 2.07 6.37 -1.82
N ASP A 6 2.83 5.97 -0.80
CA ASP A 6 4.24 6.33 -0.69
C ASP A 6 5.00 5.30 0.17
N VAL A 7 6.31 5.26 -0.03
CA VAL A 7 7.25 4.56 0.82
C VAL A 7 8.47 5.47 1.04
N SER A 8 8.86 5.66 2.29
CA SER A 8 9.93 6.62 2.61
C SER A 8 10.90 6.09 3.65
N TYR A 9 12.08 6.69 3.65
CA TYR A 9 13.11 6.51 4.67
C TYR A 9 13.50 7.89 5.19
N LYS A 10 13.11 8.21 6.43
CA LYS A 10 13.39 9.47 7.11
C LYS A 10 13.72 9.20 8.58
N ASP A 11 14.67 9.94 9.14
CA ASP A 11 15.08 9.81 10.55
C ASP A 11 15.41 8.37 10.97
N ASN A 12 16.07 7.62 10.07
CA ASN A 12 16.39 6.19 10.21
C ASN A 12 15.18 5.24 10.34
N ILE A 13 14.00 5.68 9.92
CA ILE A 13 12.77 4.88 9.95
C ILE A 13 12.28 4.64 8.52
N TYR A 14 12.07 3.38 8.17
CA TYR A 14 11.34 3.00 6.96
C TYR A 14 9.84 3.07 7.24
N SER A 15 9.07 3.74 6.38
CA SER A 15 7.63 3.86 6.53
C SER A 15 6.90 3.66 5.21
N SER A 16 5.64 3.23 5.31
CA SER A 16 4.69 3.19 4.19
C SER A 16 3.54 4.14 4.50
N LEU A 17 3.08 4.87 3.49
CA LEU A 17 1.87 5.68 3.52
C LEU A 17 0.80 4.98 2.71
N ILE A 18 -0.37 4.81 3.30
CA ILE A 18 -1.56 4.27 2.64
C ILE A 18 -2.73 5.24 2.75
N SER A 19 -3.69 5.12 1.84
CA SER A 19 -5.02 5.71 2.00
C SER A 19 -6.05 4.62 2.22
N HIS A 20 -6.93 4.81 3.20
CA HIS A 20 -8.02 3.88 3.48
C HIS A 20 -9.25 4.63 3.97
N GLU A 21 -10.43 4.03 3.79
CA GLU A 21 -11.68 4.59 4.29
C GLU A 21 -12.00 3.99 5.65
N ILE A 22 -12.09 4.83 6.68
CA ILE A 22 -12.46 4.44 8.04
C ILE A 22 -13.62 5.32 8.49
N GLU A 23 -14.71 4.69 8.95
CA GLU A 23 -15.95 5.39 9.36
C GLU A 23 -16.48 6.35 8.27
N GLY A 24 -16.39 5.94 7.00
CA GLY A 24 -16.82 6.74 5.84
C GLY A 24 -15.88 7.91 5.48
N GLN A 25 -14.74 8.03 6.15
CA GLN A 25 -13.75 9.08 5.90
C GLN A 25 -12.50 8.50 5.26
N LYS A 26 -12.10 9.06 4.11
CA LYS A 26 -10.81 8.73 3.50
C LYS A 26 -9.70 9.37 4.33
N ILE A 27 -8.85 8.54 4.93
CA ILE A 27 -7.73 8.96 5.76
C ILE A 27 -6.42 8.41 5.22
N ASN A 28 -5.34 9.17 5.44
CA ASN A 28 -3.99 8.73 5.10
C ASN A 28 -3.28 8.27 6.37
N LEU A 29 -2.67 7.09 6.32
CA LEU A 29 -2.04 6.45 7.46
C LEU A 29 -0.58 6.15 7.14
N ARG A 30 0.34 6.63 7.97
CA ARG A 30 1.77 6.33 7.90
C ARG A 30 2.17 5.41 9.04
N PHE A 31 2.84 4.30 8.71
CA PHE A 31 3.30 3.33 9.69
C PHE A 31 4.67 2.78 9.33
N GLY A 32 5.40 2.32 10.36
CA GLY A 32 6.73 1.73 10.20
C GLY A 32 6.68 0.38 9.48
N ILE A 33 7.66 0.13 8.63
CA ILE A 33 7.81 -1.12 7.87
C ILE A 33 9.20 -1.69 8.06
N GLU A 34 9.38 -2.95 7.65
CA GLU A 34 10.70 -3.56 7.63
C GLU A 34 11.55 -3.04 6.45
N PRO A 35 12.88 -2.97 6.60
CA PRO A 35 13.78 -2.59 5.49
C PRO A 35 13.60 -3.49 4.27
N SER A 36 13.25 -4.75 4.49
CA SER A 36 12.97 -5.76 3.46
C SER A 36 11.78 -5.37 2.59
N ASP A 37 10.73 -4.77 3.16
CA ASP A 37 9.54 -4.35 2.41
C ASP A 37 9.75 -3.04 1.65
N TYR A 38 10.63 -2.15 2.14
CA TYR A 38 10.88 -0.85 1.51
C TYR A 38 11.18 -0.96 0.01
N GLY A 39 12.14 -1.81 -0.36
CA GLY A 39 12.52 -1.99 -1.76
C GLY A 39 11.42 -2.64 -2.62
N ARG A 40 10.59 -3.50 -2.01
CA ARG A 40 9.49 -4.18 -2.71
C ARG A 40 8.33 -3.21 -2.97
N LEU A 41 7.97 -2.40 -1.97
CA LEU A 41 6.96 -1.36 -2.10
C LEU A 41 7.37 -0.27 -3.08
N LYS A 42 8.64 0.13 -3.06
CA LYS A 42 9.17 1.09 -4.04
C LYS A 42 8.99 0.59 -5.48
N ARG A 43 9.30 -0.69 -5.74
CA ARG A 43 9.07 -1.31 -7.05
C ARG A 43 7.59 -1.32 -7.46
N ILE A 44 6.68 -1.55 -6.50
CA ILE A 44 5.23 -1.48 -6.77
C ILE A 44 4.86 -0.06 -7.19
N LEU A 45 5.26 0.95 -6.42
CA LEU A 45 4.92 2.36 -6.66
C LEU A 45 5.60 2.97 -7.89
N GLU A 46 6.67 2.34 -8.38
CA GLU A 46 7.36 2.73 -9.62
C GLU A 46 6.90 1.91 -10.84
N PHE A 47 6.04 0.91 -10.65
CA PHE A 47 5.61 0.02 -11.73
C PHE A 47 4.61 0.71 -12.67
N ARG A 48 4.96 0.79 -13.96
CA ARG A 48 4.18 1.49 -14.99
C ARG A 48 3.87 0.56 -16.16
N PRO A 49 2.80 -0.25 -16.08
CA PRO A 49 2.55 -1.30 -17.07
C PRO A 49 1.77 -0.86 -18.31
N PHE A 50 1.24 0.36 -18.34
CA PHE A 50 0.48 0.86 -19.49
C PHE A 50 1.35 1.77 -20.34
N GLU A 51 1.59 1.36 -21.58
CA GLU A 51 2.31 2.17 -22.56
C GLU A 51 1.40 3.27 -23.13
N ASN A 52 1.99 4.43 -23.48
CA ASN A 52 1.38 5.50 -24.29
C ASN A 52 0.15 6.22 -23.70
N THR A 53 0.03 6.27 -22.37
CA THR A 53 -1.12 6.88 -21.66
C THR A 53 -0.91 8.34 -21.24
N GLY A 54 0.14 9.01 -21.73
CA GLY A 54 0.45 10.41 -21.37
C GLY A 54 1.03 10.55 -19.95
N VAL A 55 0.86 11.73 -19.33
CA VAL A 55 1.45 12.11 -18.02
C VAL A 55 0.50 11.79 -16.85
N ALA A 56 -0.59 11.07 -17.07
CA ALA A 56 -1.56 10.76 -16.02
C ALA A 56 -0.93 9.94 -14.89
N PRO A 57 -1.17 10.28 -13.61
CA PRO A 57 -0.60 9.55 -12.48
C PRO A 57 -1.15 8.12 -12.41
N TYR A 58 -0.32 7.22 -11.88
CA TYR A 58 -0.72 5.86 -11.56
C TYR A 58 -1.22 5.77 -10.13
N SER A 59 -2.24 4.93 -9.91
CA SER A 59 -2.75 4.61 -8.58
C SER A 59 -2.61 3.12 -8.31
N TYR A 60 -2.25 2.75 -7.08
CA TYR A 60 -1.92 1.38 -6.69
C TYR A 60 -2.80 0.94 -5.53
N PHE A 61 -3.57 -0.13 -5.70
CA PHE A 61 -4.50 -0.60 -4.67
C PHE A 61 -4.24 -2.05 -4.30
N PHE A 62 -4.19 -2.35 -3.00
CA PHE A 62 -4.18 -3.73 -2.54
C PHE A 62 -5.52 -4.39 -2.84
N ALA A 63 -5.49 -5.49 -3.60
CA ALA A 63 -6.70 -6.17 -4.07
C ALA A 63 -7.25 -7.23 -3.09
N PHE A 64 -6.78 -7.24 -1.83
CA PHE A 64 -7.17 -8.21 -0.78
C PHE A 64 -7.04 -9.68 -1.15
N SER A 65 -6.23 -9.97 -2.17
CA SER A 65 -5.90 -11.32 -2.60
C SER A 65 -4.41 -11.55 -2.36
N PHE A 66 -4.10 -12.62 -1.63
CA PHE A 66 -2.73 -13.04 -1.39
C PHE A 66 -2.59 -14.55 -1.28
N ARG A 67 -1.42 -15.06 -1.63
CA ARG A 67 -1.04 -16.47 -1.51
C ARG A 67 0.25 -16.56 -0.70
N LYS A 68 0.28 -17.46 0.28
CA LYS A 68 1.50 -17.73 1.05
C LYS A 68 2.59 -18.27 0.11
N LYS A 69 3.80 -17.76 0.27
CA LYS A 69 5.03 -18.27 -0.36
C LYS A 69 5.95 -18.82 0.74
N ASP A 70 7.13 -19.29 0.36
CA ASP A 70 8.20 -19.72 1.27
C ASP A 70 8.64 -18.58 2.20
N ASN A 71 9.14 -18.96 3.38
CA ASN A 71 9.59 -18.04 4.44
C ASN A 71 8.48 -17.08 4.90
N ASP A 72 8.83 -15.85 5.30
CA ASP A 72 7.91 -14.78 5.74
C ASP A 72 7.32 -13.96 4.58
N LEU A 73 7.31 -14.51 3.36
CA LEU A 73 6.83 -13.81 2.16
C LEU A 73 5.48 -14.35 1.67
N ALA A 74 4.75 -13.51 0.95
CA ALA A 74 3.54 -13.88 0.23
C ALA A 74 3.45 -13.09 -1.08
N GLU A 75 2.77 -13.69 -2.05
CA GLU A 75 2.39 -13.04 -3.30
C GLU A 75 1.06 -12.34 -3.10
N ILE A 76 0.99 -11.08 -3.49
CA ILE A 76 -0.20 -10.23 -3.40
C ILE A 76 -0.60 -9.74 -4.77
N ASN A 77 -1.90 -9.50 -4.96
CA ASN A 77 -2.40 -8.77 -6.12
C ASN A 77 -2.49 -7.28 -5.80
N VAL A 78 -1.87 -6.48 -6.65
CA VAL A 78 -2.02 -5.02 -6.67
C VAL A 78 -2.76 -4.64 -7.93
N ARG A 79 -3.90 -3.97 -7.77
CA ARG A 79 -4.63 -3.31 -8.85
C ARG A 79 -3.92 -2.01 -9.18
N VAL A 80 -3.44 -1.90 -10.41
CA VAL A 80 -2.79 -0.71 -10.95
C VAL A 80 -3.80 -0.01 -11.85
N GLU A 81 -4.06 1.26 -11.59
CA GLU A 81 -4.99 2.09 -12.35
C GLU A 81 -4.27 3.26 -13.02
N GLN A 82 -4.74 3.62 -14.21
CA GLN A 82 -4.36 4.85 -14.88
C GLN A 82 -5.47 5.26 -15.86
N LEU A 83 -6.00 6.48 -15.72
CA LEU A 83 -7.15 6.96 -16.50
C LEU A 83 -8.34 5.97 -16.39
N ASP A 84 -8.81 5.43 -17.50
CA ASP A 84 -9.91 4.47 -17.62
C ASP A 84 -9.43 3.00 -17.60
N ARG A 85 -8.11 2.77 -17.48
CA ARG A 85 -7.51 1.44 -17.51
C ARG A 85 -7.18 0.95 -16.10
N TYR A 86 -7.44 -0.33 -15.86
CA TYR A 86 -6.95 -1.01 -14.67
C TYR A 86 -6.58 -2.47 -14.96
N LYS A 87 -5.59 -2.99 -14.25
CA LYS A 87 -5.21 -4.41 -14.28
C LYS A 87 -4.56 -4.82 -12.95
N GLN A 88 -4.71 -6.08 -12.57
CA GLN A 88 -4.05 -6.64 -11.39
C GLN A 88 -2.71 -7.27 -11.77
N TYR A 89 -1.72 -7.08 -10.90
CA TYR A 89 -0.37 -7.63 -11.05
C TYR A 89 0.08 -8.24 -9.74
N GLU A 90 0.87 -9.31 -9.84
CA GLU A 90 1.40 -10.03 -8.68
C GLU A 90 2.71 -9.41 -8.20
N PHE A 91 2.81 -9.19 -6.90
CA PHE A 91 4.02 -8.71 -6.24
C PHE A 91 4.31 -9.52 -4.99
N THR A 92 5.58 -9.60 -4.60
CA THR A 92 5.97 -10.24 -3.34
C THR A 92 6.13 -9.20 -2.24
N LEU A 93 5.50 -9.42 -1.09
CA LEU A 93 5.66 -8.63 0.14
C LEU A 93 5.79 -9.54 1.37
N SER A 94 6.22 -8.99 2.51
CA SER A 94 6.22 -9.73 3.77
C SER A 94 4.79 -10.02 4.26
N LYS A 95 4.62 -11.17 4.92
CA LYS A 95 3.38 -11.54 5.62
C LYS A 95 3.02 -10.53 6.70
N LYS A 96 4.01 -9.87 7.29
CA LYS A 96 3.84 -8.83 8.31
C LYS A 96 3.23 -7.57 7.73
N TYR A 97 3.74 -7.07 6.61
CA TYR A 97 3.14 -5.92 5.93
C TYR A 97 1.69 -6.20 5.51
N ILE A 98 1.44 -7.40 4.96
CA ILE A 98 0.08 -7.81 4.57
C ILE A 98 -0.84 -7.86 5.80
N SER A 99 -0.37 -8.40 6.92
CA SER A 99 -1.12 -8.41 8.18
C SER A 99 -1.50 -7.00 8.64
N ASN A 100 -0.61 -6.01 8.47
CA ASN A 100 -0.94 -4.61 8.76
C ASN A 100 -2.05 -4.09 7.84
N LEU A 101 -2.00 -4.37 6.53
CA LEU A 101 -3.07 -3.97 5.61
C LEU A 101 -4.41 -4.60 5.99
N LEU A 102 -4.43 -5.89 6.32
CA LEU A 102 -5.63 -6.58 6.77
C LEU A 102 -6.15 -6.02 8.10
N TRP A 103 -5.26 -5.62 9.00
CA TRP A 103 -5.64 -4.97 10.25
C TRP A 103 -6.32 -3.61 9.99
N PHE A 104 -5.81 -2.80 9.07
CA PHE A 104 -6.46 -1.54 8.70
C PHE A 104 -7.87 -1.73 8.13
N ASP A 105 -8.11 -2.83 7.41
CA ASP A 105 -9.41 -3.19 6.83
C ASP A 105 -10.37 -3.89 7.81
N SER A 106 -9.91 -4.24 9.03
CA SER A 106 -10.66 -5.08 9.98
C SER A 106 -11.82 -4.40 10.72
N GLY A 107 -12.29 -3.23 10.24
CA GLY A 107 -13.36 -2.47 10.88
C GLY A 107 -12.90 -1.58 12.04
N LEU A 108 -11.68 -1.03 11.94
CA LEU A 108 -11.14 -0.07 12.90
C LEU A 108 -11.99 1.20 12.98
N LYS A 109 -11.88 1.94 14.08
CA LYS A 109 -12.40 3.30 14.24
C LYS A 109 -11.27 4.31 14.13
N ILE A 110 -11.58 5.56 13.83
CA ILE A 110 -10.58 6.63 13.70
C ILE A 110 -9.71 6.74 14.97
N LYS A 111 -10.31 6.55 16.15
CA LYS A 111 -9.59 6.57 17.43
C LYS A 111 -8.47 5.53 17.52
N ASP A 112 -8.60 4.39 16.85
CA ASP A 112 -7.67 3.26 16.94
C ASP A 112 -6.40 3.52 16.10
N VAL A 113 -6.50 4.39 15.10
CA VAL A 113 -5.40 4.74 14.18
C VAL A 113 -4.94 6.19 14.30
N LYS A 114 -5.44 6.94 15.30
CA LYS A 114 -5.21 8.39 15.42
C LYS A 114 -3.73 8.78 15.39
N ALA A 115 -2.87 7.97 16.01
CA ALA A 115 -1.42 8.22 16.05
C ALA A 115 -0.70 7.98 14.70
N LEU A 116 -1.37 7.31 13.77
CA LEU A 116 -0.83 6.96 12.45
C LEU A 116 -1.33 7.92 11.35
N ILE A 117 -2.28 8.80 11.66
CA ILE A 117 -2.85 9.72 10.67
C ILE A 117 -1.76 10.69 10.19
N GLU A 118 -1.51 10.68 8.88
CA GLU A 118 -0.61 11.62 8.23
C GLU A 118 -1.30 12.99 8.16
N ILE A 119 -0.75 13.96 8.89
CA ILE A 119 -1.17 15.37 8.80
C ILE A 119 -0.36 15.99 7.67
N LYS A 120 -1.03 16.49 6.61
CA LYS A 120 -0.37 17.29 5.58
C LYS A 120 0.27 18.51 6.25
N GLN A 121 1.60 18.57 6.27
CA GLN A 121 2.36 19.75 6.65
C GLN A 121 2.30 20.80 5.54
#